data_AF-A0A6I3H883-F1
#
_entry.id   AF-A0A6I3H883-F1
#
_cell.length_a   1.000
_cell.length_b   1.000
_cell.length_c   1.000
_cell.angle_alpha   90.00
_cell.angle_beta   90.00
_cell.angle_gamma   90.00
#
_symmetry.space_group_name_H-M   'P 1'
#
loop_
_entity.id
_entity.type
_entity.pdbx_description
1 polymer ?
#
loop_
_entity_poly.entity_id
_entity_poly.type
_entity_poly.pdbx_seq_one_letter_code
_entity_poly.pdbx_strand_id
1 'polypeptide(L)'
;MTQNVLRPRLTPRSATALLTSGSMLALGGGAGVLGAVLLASPAGAATFTVANTDNNGIGSLSQAIIDANASAGADTIEFAPGVTGMINLITNLPDITDSLTIRGPGSDELTITGNEMYHAFTIATAGSGGVTISGLTVDGSNTRWTGESSGGAIAVTDTALTLDDVTLTNNQARPTSAQAFGGGLGVNNEPGTGDVVITNSVMTNNVAVGTPGGGPDGEPLGGGGAWITADNITVTNSTFSENQADAGAGIFALARESLTLTSLNVSNNNATDMGGGLIAGGSNVAISDSVVSGNQAPEGIVGGAYVASIGGQNAGAVSVTNTRISDNTSALVGGAFIAGFMEDFNTSLDRVTVTGNVATDPPDPSSLYSGVGGLLLFGSAEISNSTISNNTGTGMTLSSGSRITPVSTAGIQPMINVPSDSNVNISNTTISGNSAEGIVALTYTDGCGTVSTASSVSVCASSLSPQTPEANLVELVLTHVLAADNGGEDVAAPAFSLFSLIERPNAAVFAGYGSLFGVDPGLLPVESVSDTVSVVPLSIGSAAWNAGWPGFTPPPATDQRGLPRVVDIIDIGAYEVQEAVLLPKFTG
;
A
#
# COMPACT_ATOMS: atom_id res chain seq x y z
N MET A 1 71.61 -27.30 27.57
CA MET A 1 70.59 -27.98 26.75
C MET A 1 69.56 -26.92 26.38
N THR A 2 69.36 -26.45 25.13
CA THR A 2 68.90 -27.14 23.89
C THR A 2 67.46 -27.67 23.99
N GLN A 3 66.48 -27.46 23.10
CA GLN A 3 66.22 -26.72 21.82
C GLN A 3 64.66 -26.76 21.59
N ASN A 4 63.89 -25.97 20.82
CA ASN A 4 63.98 -24.73 20.00
C ASN A 4 62.63 -23.96 20.15
N VAL A 5 62.45 -22.64 20.00
CA VAL A 5 62.50 -21.68 18.84
C VAL A 5 61.50 -21.93 17.68
N LEU A 6 60.73 -20.87 17.33
CA LEU A 6 59.91 -20.57 16.10
C LEU A 6 58.36 -20.73 16.10
N ARG A 7 57.68 -19.58 15.96
CA ARG A 7 56.54 -19.31 15.04
C ARG A 7 57.09 -18.44 13.87
N PRO A 8 56.31 -17.84 12.92
CA PRO A 8 54.96 -18.11 12.34
C PRO A 8 54.96 -18.14 10.77
N ARG A 9 53.80 -18.33 10.09
CA ARG A 9 53.25 -17.44 8.99
C ARG A 9 52.13 -18.05 8.09
N LEU A 10 51.04 -17.28 7.95
CA LEU A 10 50.32 -16.83 6.73
C LEU A 10 49.77 -17.78 5.61
N THR A 11 48.43 -17.88 5.53
CA THR A 11 47.55 -17.68 4.31
C THR A 11 47.70 -18.60 3.07
N PRO A 12 46.93 -18.43 1.97
CA PRO A 12 45.48 -18.66 1.84
C PRO A 12 45.11 -19.57 0.63
N ARG A 13 43.81 -19.83 0.38
CA ARG A 13 43.21 -20.20 -0.92
C ARG A 13 41.68 -20.00 -0.83
N SER A 14 40.98 -19.20 -1.64
CA SER A 14 40.89 -19.04 -3.10
C SER A 14 39.89 -20.00 -3.75
N ALA A 15 38.82 -19.43 -4.33
CA ALA A 15 37.85 -20.13 -5.17
C ALA A 15 38.39 -20.39 -6.59
N THR A 16 37.69 -21.21 -7.38
CA THR A 16 37.40 -21.05 -8.83
C THR A 16 36.49 -22.21 -9.28
N ALA A 17 35.49 -21.93 -10.11
CA ALA A 17 34.61 -22.96 -10.71
C ALA A 17 35.21 -23.54 -12.00
N LEU A 18 34.74 -24.71 -12.46
CA LEU A 18 34.96 -25.11 -13.86
C LEU A 18 33.83 -26.01 -14.38
N LEU A 19 33.25 -25.64 -15.52
CA LEU A 19 32.48 -26.54 -16.37
C LEU A 19 33.44 -27.31 -17.28
N THR A 20 33.17 -28.58 -17.55
CA THR A 20 33.56 -29.22 -18.82
C THR A 20 32.53 -30.26 -19.23
N SER A 21 31.88 -30.03 -20.37
CA SER A 21 31.20 -31.07 -21.15
C SER A 21 32.22 -31.93 -21.91
N GLY A 22 31.87 -33.18 -22.23
CA GLY A 22 32.76 -34.08 -22.99
C GLY A 22 32.22 -35.50 -23.12
N SER A 23 31.73 -35.85 -24.30
CA SER A 23 31.09 -37.16 -24.59
C SER A 23 32.09 -38.21 -25.09
N MET A 24 31.86 -39.51 -24.82
CA MET A 24 31.88 -40.54 -25.89
C MET A 24 31.38 -41.94 -25.49
N LEU A 25 30.64 -42.54 -26.45
CA LEU A 25 30.46 -43.97 -26.77
C LEU A 25 30.44 -45.07 -25.68
N ALA A 26 29.30 -45.76 -25.61
CA ALA A 26 29.21 -47.20 -25.40
C ALA A 26 28.09 -47.80 -26.29
N LEU A 27 28.32 -48.98 -26.88
CA LEU A 27 27.36 -49.68 -27.77
C LEU A 27 26.63 -50.79 -27.00
N GLY A 28 25.30 -50.92 -27.16
CA GLY A 28 24.50 -51.96 -26.50
C GLY A 28 23.06 -52.02 -27.02
N GLY A 29 22.85 -52.68 -28.15
CA GLY A 29 21.61 -52.56 -28.94
C GLY A 29 20.33 -53.18 -28.36
N GLY A 30 19.19 -52.76 -28.92
CA GLY A 30 18.12 -53.71 -29.20
C GLY A 30 16.70 -53.42 -28.71
N ALA A 31 16.11 -52.26 -29.05
CA ALA A 31 14.64 -52.15 -29.22
C ALA A 31 14.30 -51.04 -30.22
N GLY A 32 13.38 -51.31 -31.16
CA GLY A 32 12.99 -50.34 -32.19
C GLY A 32 11.91 -49.39 -31.70
N VAL A 33 12.31 -48.21 -31.20
CA VAL A 33 11.41 -47.05 -31.14
C VAL A 33 11.74 -46.16 -32.34
N LEU A 34 10.75 -45.85 -33.16
CA LEU A 34 10.88 -44.83 -34.20
C LEU A 34 11.11 -43.49 -33.50
N GLY A 35 12.35 -42.99 -33.56
CA GLY A 35 12.69 -41.67 -33.08
C GLY A 35 11.99 -40.61 -33.90
N ALA A 36 10.76 -40.26 -33.49
CA ALA A 36 10.16 -38.99 -33.85
C ALA A 36 11.08 -37.90 -33.29
N VAL A 37 11.97 -37.40 -34.14
CA VAL A 37 12.64 -36.13 -33.91
C VAL A 37 11.51 -35.11 -33.92
N LEU A 38 11.04 -34.73 -32.72
CA LEU A 38 10.39 -33.44 -32.57
C LEU A 38 11.45 -32.43 -32.98
N LEU A 39 11.34 -31.98 -34.22
CA LEU A 39 11.76 -30.63 -34.57
C LEU A 39 10.95 -29.74 -33.64
N ALA A 40 11.59 -29.29 -32.56
CA ALA A 40 11.08 -28.13 -31.85
C ALA A 40 11.07 -27.01 -32.89
N SER A 41 9.87 -26.72 -33.41
CA SER A 41 9.64 -25.49 -34.15
C SER A 41 10.23 -24.34 -33.33
N PRO A 42 10.93 -23.37 -33.95
CA PRO A 42 11.17 -22.13 -33.23
C PRO A 42 9.79 -21.61 -32.81
N ALA A 43 9.57 -21.48 -31.50
CA ALA A 43 8.37 -20.86 -30.94
C ALA A 43 8.44 -19.37 -31.28
N GLY A 44 7.99 -19.05 -32.50
CA GLY A 44 7.96 -17.71 -33.04
C GLY A 44 6.58 -17.14 -32.80
N ALA A 45 6.52 -16.07 -32.00
CA ALA A 45 5.34 -15.29 -31.71
C ALA A 45 4.48 -15.10 -32.97
N ALA A 46 3.28 -15.67 -32.98
CA ALA A 46 2.29 -15.42 -33.99
C ALA A 46 1.57 -14.09 -33.70
N THR A 47 0.96 -13.52 -34.74
CA THR A 47 0.18 -12.29 -34.63
C THR A 47 -1.21 -12.54 -35.22
N PHE A 48 -2.24 -12.38 -34.39
CA PHE A 48 -3.64 -12.55 -34.77
C PHE A 48 -4.32 -11.20 -34.82
N THR A 49 -5.07 -10.93 -35.89
CA THR A 49 -5.66 -9.61 -36.13
C THR A 49 -7.16 -9.62 -35.90
N VAL A 50 -7.62 -8.80 -34.96
CA VAL A 50 -9.05 -8.49 -34.79
C VAL A 50 -9.46 -7.49 -35.87
N ALA A 51 -10.45 -7.84 -36.68
CA ALA A 51 -10.86 -7.11 -37.88
C ALA A 51 -12.31 -6.56 -37.81
N ASN A 52 -13.05 -6.87 -36.75
CA ASN A 52 -14.39 -6.36 -36.49
C ASN A 52 -14.66 -6.27 -34.98
N THR A 53 -15.79 -5.67 -34.60
CA THR A 53 -16.27 -5.58 -33.22
C THR A 53 -17.34 -6.62 -32.89
N ASP A 54 -17.45 -7.70 -33.68
CA ASP A 54 -18.38 -8.79 -33.41
C ASP A 54 -17.90 -9.60 -32.19
N ASN A 55 -18.83 -10.09 -31.38
CA ASN A 55 -18.47 -10.89 -30.18
C ASN A 55 -17.80 -12.22 -30.53
N ASN A 56 -18.23 -12.88 -31.60
CA ASN A 56 -17.79 -14.23 -32.00
C ASN A 56 -17.74 -14.35 -33.52
N GLY A 57 -16.81 -15.17 -34.04
CA GLY A 57 -16.67 -15.47 -35.46
C GLY A 57 -15.38 -14.91 -36.08
N ILE A 58 -15.21 -15.12 -37.38
CA ILE A 58 -13.98 -14.77 -38.10
C ILE A 58 -13.69 -13.27 -37.97
N GLY A 59 -12.51 -12.92 -37.44
CA GLY A 59 -12.09 -11.54 -37.23
C GLY A 59 -12.53 -10.91 -35.89
N SER A 60 -13.23 -11.64 -35.02
CA SER A 60 -13.54 -11.20 -33.66
C SER A 60 -12.36 -11.39 -32.70
N LEU A 61 -12.37 -10.66 -31.57
CA LEU A 61 -11.44 -10.88 -30.45
C LEU A 61 -11.54 -12.31 -29.90
N SER A 62 -12.74 -12.85 -29.76
CA SER A 62 -12.99 -14.24 -29.34
C SER A 62 -12.26 -15.26 -30.23
N GLN A 63 -12.33 -15.10 -31.56
CA GLN A 63 -11.59 -15.97 -32.47
C GLN A 63 -10.08 -15.78 -32.37
N ALA A 64 -9.59 -14.54 -32.21
CA ALA A 64 -8.15 -14.28 -32.06
C ALA A 64 -7.57 -14.91 -30.77
N ILE A 65 -8.33 -14.96 -29.68
CA ILE A 65 -7.95 -15.68 -28.44
C ILE A 65 -7.92 -17.20 -28.67
N ILE A 66 -8.92 -17.77 -29.38
CA ILE A 66 -8.94 -19.20 -29.73
C ILE A 66 -7.73 -19.57 -30.60
N ASP A 67 -7.41 -18.75 -31.60
CA ASP A 67 -6.31 -19.00 -32.53
C ASP A 67 -4.94 -18.88 -31.82
N ALA A 68 -4.80 -17.94 -30.86
CA ALA A 68 -3.62 -17.82 -30.00
C ALA A 68 -3.45 -18.99 -29.02
N ASN A 69 -4.50 -19.39 -28.30
CA ASN A 69 -4.47 -20.58 -27.41
C ASN A 69 -4.21 -21.90 -28.16
N ALA A 70 -4.41 -21.94 -29.48
CA ALA A 70 -4.09 -23.08 -30.35
C ALA A 70 -2.69 -23.01 -30.98
N SER A 71 -2.00 -21.89 -30.83
CA SER A 71 -0.60 -21.68 -31.14
C SER A 71 0.26 -21.98 -29.90
N ALA A 72 1.58 -21.80 -29.95
CA ALA A 72 2.49 -22.21 -28.88
C ALA A 72 3.60 -21.19 -28.63
N GLY A 73 3.54 -20.53 -27.47
CA GLY A 73 4.49 -19.50 -27.04
C GLY A 73 3.85 -18.12 -26.87
N ALA A 74 4.71 -17.10 -26.79
CA ALA A 74 4.29 -15.72 -26.49
C ALA A 74 3.72 -15.01 -27.72
N ASP A 75 2.41 -15.14 -27.93
CA ASP A 75 1.71 -14.62 -29.10
C ASP A 75 1.14 -13.20 -28.88
N THR A 76 0.71 -12.56 -29.97
CA THR A 76 0.18 -11.20 -29.95
C THR A 76 -1.18 -11.09 -30.65
N ILE A 77 -2.13 -10.40 -30.05
CA ILE A 77 -3.38 -9.96 -30.67
C ILE A 77 -3.28 -8.45 -30.92
N GLU A 78 -3.49 -8.03 -32.16
CA GLU A 78 -3.54 -6.63 -32.58
C GLU A 78 -4.89 -6.31 -33.25
N PHE A 79 -5.37 -5.08 -33.09
CA PHE A 79 -6.60 -4.62 -33.73
C PHE A 79 -6.30 -3.94 -35.07
N ALA A 80 -7.07 -4.27 -36.12
CA ALA A 80 -6.91 -3.69 -37.44
C ALA A 80 -7.22 -2.18 -37.42
N PRO A 81 -6.53 -1.35 -38.25
CA PRO A 81 -6.78 0.08 -38.30
C PRO A 81 -8.25 0.42 -38.57
N GLY A 82 -8.89 1.10 -37.62
CA GLY A 82 -10.31 1.48 -37.67
C GLY A 82 -11.29 0.53 -36.96
N VAL A 83 -10.80 -0.50 -36.25
CA VAL A 83 -11.63 -1.26 -35.30
C VAL A 83 -11.70 -0.51 -33.97
N THR A 84 -12.69 0.39 -33.86
CA THR A 84 -12.97 1.23 -32.69
C THR A 84 -14.45 1.16 -32.31
N GLY A 85 -14.83 1.73 -31.16
CA GLY A 85 -16.20 1.72 -30.65
C GLY A 85 -16.43 0.65 -29.59
N MET A 86 -17.28 -0.35 -29.87
CA MET A 86 -17.79 -1.27 -28.85
C MET A 86 -17.89 -2.72 -29.32
N ILE A 87 -17.22 -3.62 -28.60
CA ILE A 87 -17.47 -5.07 -28.64
C ILE A 87 -18.55 -5.38 -27.60
N ASN A 88 -19.74 -5.71 -28.07
CA ASN A 88 -20.88 -6.01 -27.21
C ASN A 88 -20.91 -7.51 -26.87
N LEU A 89 -20.56 -7.89 -25.64
CA LEU A 89 -20.56 -9.29 -25.24
C LEU A 89 -21.99 -9.88 -25.24
N ILE A 90 -22.13 -11.06 -25.85
CA ILE A 90 -23.35 -11.92 -25.82
C ILE A 90 -23.04 -13.35 -25.35
N THR A 91 -21.75 -13.62 -25.11
CA THR A 91 -21.16 -14.73 -24.36
C THR A 91 -19.97 -14.15 -23.61
N ASN A 92 -19.42 -14.85 -22.63
CA ASN A 92 -18.05 -14.55 -22.20
C ASN A 92 -17.09 -14.69 -23.40
N LEU A 93 -15.93 -14.05 -23.35
CA LEU A 93 -14.82 -14.40 -24.22
C LEU A 93 -14.21 -15.75 -23.77
N PRO A 94 -13.41 -16.42 -24.63
CA PRO A 94 -12.65 -17.60 -24.25
C PRO A 94 -11.57 -17.27 -23.21
N ASP A 95 -11.30 -18.21 -22.31
CA ASP A 95 -10.23 -18.09 -21.30
C ASP A 95 -8.84 -18.02 -21.99
N ILE A 96 -7.91 -17.24 -21.45
CA ILE A 96 -6.52 -17.13 -21.95
C ILE A 96 -5.65 -18.16 -21.22
N THR A 97 -5.04 -19.10 -21.98
CA THR A 97 -4.39 -20.31 -21.43
C THR A 97 -2.92 -20.47 -21.79
N ASP A 98 -2.33 -19.58 -22.61
CA ASP A 98 -0.88 -19.47 -22.82
C ASP A 98 -0.47 -17.98 -22.83
N SER A 99 0.84 -17.70 -22.83
CA SER A 99 1.38 -16.34 -22.77
C SER A 99 0.94 -15.47 -23.95
N LEU A 100 0.39 -14.29 -23.66
CA LEU A 100 -0.35 -13.50 -24.66
C LEU A 100 -0.17 -11.98 -24.47
N THR A 101 0.02 -11.25 -25.56
CA THR A 101 0.03 -9.78 -25.58
C THR A 101 -1.16 -9.24 -26.37
N ILE A 102 -2.07 -8.52 -25.73
CA ILE A 102 -3.23 -7.87 -26.38
C ILE A 102 -2.96 -6.36 -26.50
N ARG A 103 -2.94 -5.85 -27.75
CA ARG A 103 -2.69 -4.45 -28.11
C ARG A 103 -3.95 -3.83 -28.73
N GLY A 104 -4.80 -3.27 -27.89
CA GLY A 104 -5.95 -2.48 -28.32
C GLY A 104 -5.56 -1.15 -28.97
N PRO A 105 -6.54 -0.44 -29.58
CA PRO A 105 -6.28 0.83 -30.27
C PRO A 105 -6.05 2.02 -29.33
N GLY A 106 -6.32 1.89 -28.03
CA GLY A 106 -6.29 2.93 -27.01
C GLY A 106 -7.53 2.82 -26.12
N SER A 107 -7.40 3.08 -24.82
CA SER A 107 -8.51 2.88 -23.86
C SER A 107 -9.76 3.70 -24.20
N ASP A 108 -9.60 4.95 -24.67
CA ASP A 108 -10.67 5.83 -25.16
C ASP A 108 -11.32 5.37 -26.49
N GLU A 109 -10.67 4.48 -27.26
CA GLU A 109 -11.07 4.12 -28.63
C GLU A 109 -11.84 2.80 -28.73
N LEU A 110 -11.72 1.88 -27.76
CA LEU A 110 -12.42 0.59 -27.82
C LEU A 110 -12.85 0.05 -26.45
N THR A 111 -14.17 -0.11 -26.30
CA THR A 111 -14.83 -0.72 -25.13
C THR A 111 -15.25 -2.16 -25.40
N ILE A 112 -14.91 -3.08 -24.50
CA ILE A 112 -15.54 -4.40 -24.38
C ILE A 112 -16.60 -4.26 -23.29
N THR A 113 -17.90 -4.36 -23.62
CA THR A 113 -18.98 -4.25 -22.62
C THR A 113 -19.60 -5.60 -22.31
N GLY A 114 -19.65 -5.95 -21.02
CA GLY A 114 -20.20 -7.19 -20.49
C GLY A 114 -21.71 -7.20 -20.29
N ASN A 115 -22.42 -6.10 -20.56
CA ASN A 115 -23.88 -5.98 -20.42
C ASN A 115 -24.44 -6.41 -19.04
N GLU A 116 -23.66 -6.20 -17.97
CA GLU A 116 -23.91 -6.67 -16.59
C GLU A 116 -24.11 -8.19 -16.45
N MET A 117 -23.74 -8.98 -17.47
CA MET A 117 -24.16 -10.37 -17.65
C MET A 117 -23.02 -11.34 -18.02
N TYR A 118 -21.98 -10.83 -18.66
CA TYR A 118 -20.85 -11.60 -19.20
C TYR A 118 -19.52 -11.13 -18.61
N HIS A 119 -18.54 -12.04 -18.58
CA HIS A 119 -17.19 -11.76 -18.13
C HIS A 119 -16.24 -11.59 -19.33
N ALA A 120 -15.28 -10.66 -19.22
CA ALA A 120 -14.39 -10.30 -20.32
C ALA A 120 -13.13 -11.18 -20.37
N PHE A 121 -12.36 -11.33 -19.28
CA PHE A 121 -11.07 -12.03 -19.35
C PHE A 121 -10.78 -12.93 -18.13
N THR A 122 -10.97 -14.23 -18.31
CA THR A 122 -10.31 -15.25 -17.46
C THR A 122 -8.88 -15.46 -17.97
N ILE A 123 -7.89 -15.46 -17.07
CA ILE A 123 -6.48 -15.67 -17.39
C ILE A 123 -5.89 -16.74 -16.47
N ALA A 124 -5.43 -17.85 -17.05
CA ALA A 124 -4.78 -18.93 -16.32
C ALA A 124 -3.77 -19.68 -17.21
N THR A 125 -2.54 -19.19 -17.28
CA THR A 125 -1.44 -19.82 -18.05
C THR A 125 -0.71 -20.93 -17.27
N ALA A 126 -1.06 -21.12 -15.99
CA ALA A 126 -0.41 -22.06 -15.06
C ALA A 126 1.13 -21.92 -15.05
N GLY A 127 1.61 -20.68 -15.11
CA GLY A 127 3.04 -20.36 -15.17
C GLY A 127 3.75 -20.61 -16.51
N SER A 128 3.04 -20.85 -17.63
CA SER A 128 3.70 -20.99 -18.95
C SER A 128 4.38 -19.69 -19.41
N GLY A 129 3.82 -18.55 -18.99
CA GLY A 129 4.36 -17.20 -19.20
C GLY A 129 3.32 -16.14 -18.80
N GLY A 130 3.69 -14.87 -19.00
CA GLY A 130 2.83 -13.74 -18.63
C GLY A 130 1.81 -13.34 -19.69
N VAL A 131 0.80 -12.57 -19.26
CA VAL A 131 -0.19 -11.92 -20.12
C VAL A 131 -0.09 -10.41 -19.98
N THR A 132 -0.05 -9.70 -21.11
CA THR A 132 -0.07 -8.24 -21.19
C THR A 132 -1.34 -7.78 -21.90
N ILE A 133 -2.10 -6.86 -21.30
CA ILE A 133 -3.27 -6.23 -21.92
C ILE A 133 -3.04 -4.72 -21.95
N SER A 134 -3.32 -4.09 -23.09
CA SER A 134 -3.10 -2.65 -23.27
C SER A 134 -4.08 -2.00 -24.23
N GLY A 135 -4.36 -0.71 -24.02
CA GLY A 135 -5.15 0.12 -24.92
C GLY A 135 -6.62 -0.27 -25.06
N LEU A 136 -7.29 -0.61 -23.94
CA LEU A 136 -8.68 -1.10 -23.92
C LEU A 136 -9.47 -0.59 -22.72
N THR A 137 -10.77 -0.34 -22.92
CA THR A 137 -11.76 -0.22 -21.84
C THR A 137 -12.53 -1.54 -21.69
N VAL A 138 -12.75 -1.99 -20.45
CA VAL A 138 -13.70 -3.05 -20.09
C VAL A 138 -14.78 -2.47 -19.19
N ASP A 139 -16.02 -2.52 -19.68
CA ASP A 139 -17.19 -1.91 -19.06
C ASP A 139 -18.22 -2.98 -18.63
N GLY A 140 -18.83 -2.83 -17.46
CA GLY A 140 -20.05 -3.54 -17.09
C GLY A 140 -19.96 -5.08 -17.13
N SER A 141 -18.79 -5.67 -16.91
CA SER A 141 -18.60 -7.12 -16.84
C SER A 141 -19.03 -7.70 -15.49
N ASN A 142 -19.48 -8.96 -15.47
CA ASN A 142 -20.07 -9.59 -14.29
C ASN A 142 -19.79 -11.10 -14.20
N THR A 143 -19.37 -11.58 -13.03
CA THR A 143 -18.99 -12.98 -12.76
C THR A 143 -20.01 -13.81 -11.97
N ARG A 144 -21.23 -13.31 -11.81
CA ARG A 144 -22.36 -13.86 -11.01
C ARG A 144 -22.67 -15.37 -11.10
N TRP A 145 -22.10 -16.12 -12.04
CA TRP A 145 -22.56 -17.47 -12.43
C TRP A 145 -21.48 -18.57 -12.46
N THR A 146 -20.20 -18.26 -12.24
CA THR A 146 -19.08 -19.19 -12.49
C THR A 146 -18.54 -19.90 -11.25
N GLY A 147 -18.86 -19.45 -10.04
CA GLY A 147 -18.52 -20.12 -8.77
C GLY A 147 -17.08 -19.95 -8.26
N GLU A 148 -16.12 -19.69 -9.15
CA GLU A 148 -14.67 -19.58 -8.83
C GLU A 148 -13.98 -18.33 -9.45
N SER A 149 -14.74 -17.36 -9.99
CA SER A 149 -14.13 -16.23 -10.73
C SER A 149 -13.68 -15.07 -9.84
N SER A 150 -12.37 -15.01 -9.64
CA SER A 150 -11.65 -13.97 -8.90
C SER A 150 -11.44 -12.68 -9.72
N GLY A 151 -12.50 -11.98 -10.12
CA GLY A 151 -12.39 -10.67 -10.78
C GLY A 151 -13.54 -10.33 -11.74
N GLY A 152 -14.19 -9.15 -11.63
CA GLY A 152 -15.39 -8.82 -12.40
C GLY A 152 -15.16 -8.60 -13.90
N ALA A 153 -14.14 -7.80 -14.27
CA ALA A 153 -13.67 -7.64 -15.65
C ALA A 153 -12.59 -8.65 -16.02
N ILE A 154 -11.54 -8.72 -15.20
CA ILE A 154 -10.35 -9.53 -15.41
C ILE A 154 -10.13 -10.37 -14.16
N ALA A 155 -10.12 -11.70 -14.32
CA ALA A 155 -9.83 -12.67 -13.27
C ALA A 155 -8.55 -13.44 -13.63
N VAL A 156 -7.53 -13.39 -12.77
CA VAL A 156 -6.20 -13.95 -13.04
C VAL A 156 -5.79 -14.94 -11.96
N THR A 157 -5.30 -16.11 -12.38
CA THR A 157 -4.76 -17.15 -11.50
C THR A 157 -3.41 -17.64 -12.03
N ASP A 158 -2.43 -17.80 -11.16
CA ASP A 158 -1.09 -18.37 -11.43
C ASP A 158 -0.41 -17.85 -12.71
N THR A 159 -0.49 -16.53 -12.95
CA THR A 159 -0.05 -15.89 -14.19
C THR A 159 0.54 -14.50 -13.94
N ALA A 160 1.75 -14.22 -14.45
CA ALA A 160 2.31 -12.85 -14.45
C ALA A 160 1.42 -11.90 -15.29
N LEU A 161 1.07 -10.74 -14.74
CA LEU A 161 0.15 -9.78 -15.39
C LEU A 161 0.83 -8.44 -15.68
N THR A 162 0.54 -7.85 -16.83
CA THR A 162 0.81 -6.43 -17.11
C THR A 162 -0.42 -5.76 -17.71
N LEU A 163 -0.88 -4.67 -17.09
CA LEU A 163 -1.91 -3.77 -17.62
C LEU A 163 -1.28 -2.40 -17.90
N ASP A 164 -1.45 -1.86 -19.12
CA ASP A 164 -0.95 -0.53 -19.50
C ASP A 164 -1.95 0.21 -20.41
N ASP A 165 -2.41 1.41 -20.04
CA ASP A 165 -3.56 2.09 -20.68
C ASP A 165 -4.82 1.18 -20.71
N VAL A 166 -5.26 0.75 -19.52
CA VAL A 166 -6.47 -0.07 -19.35
C VAL A 166 -7.45 0.60 -18.41
N THR A 167 -8.70 0.73 -18.85
CA THR A 167 -9.80 1.25 -18.03
C THR A 167 -10.78 0.12 -17.68
N LEU A 168 -10.93 -0.19 -16.39
CA LEU A 168 -11.93 -1.12 -15.88
C LEU A 168 -13.03 -0.29 -15.19
N THR A 169 -14.24 -0.25 -15.78
CA THR A 169 -15.35 0.56 -15.28
C THR A 169 -16.66 -0.20 -15.11
N ASN A 170 -17.44 0.12 -14.07
CA ASN A 170 -18.77 -0.46 -13.79
C ASN A 170 -18.82 -1.99 -13.59
N ASN A 171 -17.69 -2.67 -13.41
CA ASN A 171 -17.62 -4.13 -13.35
C ASN A 171 -18.01 -4.67 -11.97
N GLN A 172 -18.52 -5.90 -11.91
CA GLN A 172 -19.14 -6.48 -10.73
C GLN A 172 -18.61 -7.89 -10.42
N ALA A 173 -17.95 -8.04 -9.27
CA ALA A 173 -17.66 -9.34 -8.66
C ALA A 173 -18.67 -9.60 -7.52
N ARG A 174 -19.58 -10.55 -7.74
CA ARG A 174 -20.71 -10.84 -6.82
C ARG A 174 -20.84 -12.36 -6.63
N PRO A 175 -19.97 -12.98 -5.81
CA PRO A 175 -19.92 -14.42 -5.65
C PRO A 175 -21.16 -14.96 -4.93
N THR A 176 -21.43 -16.25 -5.12
CA THR A 176 -22.47 -17.00 -4.38
C THR A 176 -21.88 -17.79 -3.20
N SER A 177 -20.64 -17.50 -2.83
CA SER A 177 -19.80 -18.16 -1.83
C SER A 177 -18.95 -17.10 -1.10
N ALA A 178 -18.37 -17.45 0.05
CA ALA A 178 -17.67 -16.51 0.95
C ALA A 178 -16.25 -16.08 0.48
N GLN A 179 -16.05 -15.97 -0.84
CA GLN A 179 -14.79 -15.54 -1.45
C GLN A 179 -15.12 -14.59 -2.62
N ALA A 180 -15.09 -13.29 -2.35
CA ALA A 180 -15.08 -12.26 -3.39
C ALA A 180 -13.63 -11.81 -3.62
N PHE A 181 -13.34 -11.47 -4.87
CA PHE A 181 -12.08 -10.87 -5.27
C PHE A 181 -12.36 -9.90 -6.43
N GLY A 182 -11.85 -8.67 -6.35
CA GLY A 182 -11.68 -7.77 -7.50
C GLY A 182 -12.95 -7.36 -8.26
N GLY A 183 -13.56 -6.22 -7.93
CA GLY A 183 -14.73 -5.74 -8.68
C GLY A 183 -14.38 -5.44 -10.14
N GLY A 184 -13.25 -4.77 -10.37
CA GLY A 184 -12.62 -4.59 -11.68
C GLY A 184 -11.65 -5.74 -11.98
N LEU A 185 -10.46 -5.67 -11.37
CA LEU A 185 -9.40 -6.68 -11.49
C LEU A 185 -9.34 -7.57 -10.24
N GLY A 186 -9.28 -8.88 -10.41
CA GLY A 186 -8.78 -9.77 -9.36
C GLY A 186 -7.60 -10.61 -9.86
N VAL A 187 -6.58 -10.74 -9.01
CA VAL A 187 -5.42 -11.61 -9.22
C VAL A 187 -5.21 -12.47 -7.97
N ASN A 188 -5.12 -13.77 -8.14
CA ASN A 188 -4.73 -14.71 -7.11
C ASN A 188 -3.62 -15.65 -7.63
N ASN A 189 -2.37 -15.20 -7.52
CA ASN A 189 -1.18 -15.94 -7.95
C ASN A 189 -0.54 -16.69 -6.77
N GLU A 190 -0.32 -18.00 -6.88
CA GLU A 190 0.53 -18.76 -5.94
C GLU A 190 2.03 -18.35 -6.05
N PRO A 191 2.87 -18.64 -5.03
CA PRO A 191 4.29 -18.28 -5.06
C PRO A 191 5.05 -18.85 -6.26
N GLY A 192 5.87 -18.01 -6.90
CA GLY A 192 6.71 -18.31 -8.04
C GLY A 192 6.01 -18.28 -9.40
N THR A 193 4.73 -17.89 -9.47
CA THR A 193 3.93 -17.91 -10.72
C THR A 193 3.99 -16.62 -11.53
N GLY A 194 4.30 -15.47 -10.90
CA GLY A 194 4.53 -14.23 -11.62
C GLY A 194 4.22 -12.94 -10.85
N ASP A 195 4.93 -11.87 -11.23
CA ASP A 195 4.71 -10.51 -10.74
C ASP A 195 3.48 -9.86 -11.41
N VAL A 196 2.95 -8.81 -10.77
CA VAL A 196 1.84 -8.00 -11.30
C VAL A 196 2.28 -6.55 -11.49
N VAL A 197 2.11 -6.03 -12.71
CA VAL A 197 2.42 -4.64 -13.08
C VAL A 197 1.15 -3.96 -13.60
N ILE A 198 0.85 -2.77 -13.08
CA ILE A 198 -0.27 -1.94 -13.52
C ILE A 198 0.24 -0.52 -13.73
N THR A 199 0.18 -0.03 -14.96
CA THR A 199 0.62 1.32 -15.34
C THR A 199 -0.49 2.07 -16.07
N ASN A 200 -0.55 3.40 -15.90
CA ASN A 200 -1.39 4.30 -16.69
C ASN A 200 -2.88 3.89 -16.76
N SER A 201 -3.39 3.22 -15.72
CA SER A 201 -4.67 2.49 -15.74
C SER A 201 -5.71 3.11 -14.80
N VAL A 202 -6.98 2.87 -15.08
CA VAL A 202 -8.11 3.41 -14.32
C VAL A 202 -9.06 2.29 -13.90
N MET A 203 -9.24 2.08 -12.60
CA MET A 203 -10.27 1.22 -12.05
C MET A 203 -11.32 2.10 -11.35
N THR A 204 -12.50 2.27 -11.96
CA THR A 204 -13.54 3.16 -11.41
C THR A 204 -14.94 2.54 -11.37
N ASN A 205 -15.77 2.94 -10.40
CA ASN A 205 -17.17 2.50 -10.25
C ASN A 205 -17.36 0.96 -10.22
N ASN A 206 -16.32 0.18 -9.92
CA ASN A 206 -16.39 -1.26 -9.85
C ASN A 206 -16.86 -1.73 -8.45
N VAL A 207 -17.49 -2.90 -8.38
CA VAL A 207 -18.18 -3.39 -7.18
C VAL A 207 -17.74 -4.81 -6.80
N ALA A 208 -17.19 -4.97 -5.59
CA ALA A 208 -16.87 -6.26 -4.97
C ALA A 208 -17.59 -6.40 -3.61
N VAL A 209 -18.89 -6.71 -3.66
CA VAL A 209 -19.76 -6.79 -2.47
C VAL A 209 -20.46 -8.15 -2.44
N GLY A 210 -20.32 -8.85 -1.32
CA GLY A 210 -20.92 -10.15 -1.06
C GLY A 210 -22.44 -10.11 -0.89
N THR A 211 -23.04 -11.27 -0.58
CA THR A 211 -24.47 -11.34 -0.28
C THR A 211 -24.74 -10.87 1.16
N PRO A 212 -25.63 -9.88 1.40
CA PRO A 212 -26.00 -9.46 2.75
C PRO A 212 -26.56 -10.64 3.56
N GLY A 213 -25.92 -10.95 4.70
CA GLY A 213 -26.24 -12.14 5.50
C GLY A 213 -25.08 -13.14 5.69
N GLY A 214 -23.84 -12.74 5.43
CA GLY A 214 -22.68 -13.37 6.09
C GLY A 214 -22.88 -13.41 7.61
N GLY A 215 -22.34 -14.44 8.26
CA GLY A 215 -22.53 -14.67 9.70
C GLY A 215 -21.76 -13.68 10.59
N PRO A 216 -21.85 -13.84 11.93
CA PRO A 216 -20.95 -13.14 12.86
C PRO A 216 -19.48 -13.53 12.68
N ASP A 217 -19.22 -14.67 12.03
CA ASP A 217 -17.94 -15.05 11.44
C ASP A 217 -17.82 -14.37 10.05
N GLY A 218 -17.74 -13.04 10.02
CA GLY A 218 -17.86 -12.22 8.81
C GLY A 218 -16.65 -12.31 7.88
N GLU A 219 -16.90 -12.48 6.58
CA GLU A 219 -15.85 -12.65 5.55
C GLU A 219 -15.93 -11.57 4.44
N PRO A 220 -15.51 -10.33 4.72
CA PRO A 220 -15.37 -9.26 3.73
C PRO A 220 -14.03 -9.40 2.98
N LEU A 221 -14.03 -10.14 1.88
CA LEU A 221 -12.90 -10.26 0.96
C LEU A 221 -13.28 -9.66 -0.40
N GLY A 222 -12.36 -8.90 -1.01
CA GLY A 222 -12.52 -8.32 -2.34
C GLY A 222 -12.41 -6.80 -2.35
N GLY A 223 -11.41 -6.27 -3.05
CA GLY A 223 -11.26 -4.84 -3.34
C GLY A 223 -12.06 -4.48 -4.59
N GLY A 224 -12.72 -3.32 -4.56
CA GLY A 224 -13.68 -2.89 -5.58
C GLY A 224 -12.98 -2.60 -6.90
N GLY A 225 -11.99 -1.71 -6.91
CA GLY A 225 -11.18 -1.46 -8.10
C GLY A 225 -10.28 -2.66 -8.44
N ALA A 226 -9.45 -3.07 -7.47
CA ALA A 226 -8.60 -4.26 -7.62
C ALA A 226 -8.39 -5.07 -6.32
N TRP A 227 -8.27 -6.40 -6.45
CA TRP A 227 -7.72 -7.30 -5.44
C TRP A 227 -6.52 -8.06 -6.04
N ILE A 228 -5.36 -8.03 -5.39
CA ILE A 228 -4.12 -8.57 -5.97
C ILE A 228 -3.35 -9.34 -4.89
N THR A 229 -3.10 -10.64 -5.13
CA THR A 229 -2.06 -11.41 -4.43
C THR A 229 -1.02 -11.91 -5.45
N ALA A 230 0.25 -11.63 -5.19
CA ALA A 230 1.38 -12.01 -6.04
C ALA A 230 2.70 -11.95 -5.24
N ASP A 231 3.83 -12.26 -5.86
CA ASP A 231 5.12 -12.14 -5.19
C ASP A 231 5.61 -10.69 -5.18
N ASN A 232 5.73 -10.04 -6.35
CA ASN A 232 5.90 -8.59 -6.45
C ASN A 232 4.70 -7.93 -7.12
N ILE A 233 4.31 -6.76 -6.62
CA ILE A 233 3.21 -5.94 -7.14
C ILE A 233 3.74 -4.53 -7.35
N THR A 234 3.65 -4.02 -8.58
CA THR A 234 3.97 -2.63 -8.93
C THR A 234 2.76 -1.96 -9.55
N VAL A 235 2.27 -0.88 -8.92
CA VAL A 235 1.19 -0.04 -9.46
C VAL A 235 1.72 1.38 -9.60
N THR A 236 1.63 1.97 -10.79
CA THR A 236 2.19 3.30 -11.07
C THR A 236 1.27 4.15 -11.93
N ASN A 237 1.16 5.46 -11.63
CA ASN A 237 0.40 6.44 -12.41
C ASN A 237 -1.03 5.95 -12.74
N SER A 238 -1.75 5.46 -11.72
CA SER A 238 -3.04 4.77 -11.90
C SER A 238 -4.08 5.25 -10.89
N THR A 239 -5.35 5.25 -11.30
CA THR A 239 -6.48 5.78 -10.51
C THR A 239 -7.41 4.67 -10.07
N PHE A 240 -7.77 4.68 -8.79
CA PHE A 240 -8.76 3.79 -8.18
C PHE A 240 -9.83 4.68 -7.55
N SER A 241 -10.96 4.89 -8.24
CA SER A 241 -11.96 5.88 -7.81
C SER A 241 -13.41 5.42 -7.83
N GLU A 242 -14.20 5.87 -6.85
CA GLU A 242 -15.66 5.61 -6.78
C GLU A 242 -16.03 4.11 -6.73
N ASN A 243 -15.07 3.23 -6.43
CA ASN A 243 -15.32 1.79 -6.34
C ASN A 243 -15.97 1.46 -4.98
N GLN A 244 -16.85 0.46 -4.98
CA GLN A 244 -17.51 -0.05 -3.77
C GLN A 244 -17.05 -1.47 -3.47
N ALA A 245 -16.79 -1.77 -2.20
CA ALA A 245 -16.45 -3.13 -1.80
C ALA A 245 -16.81 -3.43 -0.36
N ASP A 246 -16.51 -4.65 0.09
CA ASP A 246 -16.54 -4.97 1.51
C ASP A 246 -15.23 -4.58 2.23
N ALA A 247 -14.05 -4.80 1.63
CA ALA A 247 -12.77 -4.32 2.17
C ALA A 247 -11.72 -3.94 1.11
N GLY A 248 -10.98 -2.84 1.32
CA GLY A 248 -9.95 -2.35 0.40
C GLY A 248 -10.56 -1.78 -0.89
N ALA A 249 -11.58 -0.93 -0.78
CA ALA A 249 -12.54 -0.72 -1.87
C ALA A 249 -11.92 -0.08 -3.13
N GLY A 250 -10.93 0.80 -2.99
CA GLY A 250 -10.11 1.22 -4.14
C GLY A 250 -9.20 0.09 -4.61
N ILE A 251 -8.24 -0.29 -3.78
CA ILE A 251 -7.32 -1.40 -4.06
C ILE A 251 -6.92 -2.16 -2.78
N PHE A 252 -6.93 -3.49 -2.88
CA PHE A 252 -6.38 -4.43 -1.91
C PHE A 252 -5.20 -5.16 -2.56
N ALA A 253 -3.98 -4.95 -2.06
CA ALA A 253 -2.76 -5.52 -2.65
C ALA A 253 -1.86 -6.15 -1.59
N LEU A 254 -1.58 -7.45 -1.75
CA LEU A 254 -0.70 -8.25 -0.89
C LEU A 254 0.44 -8.88 -1.70
N ALA A 255 1.63 -8.29 -1.61
CA ALA A 255 2.86 -8.85 -2.16
C ALA A 255 3.49 -9.83 -1.15
N ARG A 256 4.09 -10.93 -1.61
CA ARG A 256 4.90 -11.79 -0.73
C ARG A 256 6.32 -11.25 -0.54
N GLU A 257 6.85 -10.57 -1.56
CA GLU A 257 8.16 -9.93 -1.57
C GLU A 257 8.03 -8.40 -1.51
N SER A 258 7.75 -7.72 -2.63
CA SER A 258 7.73 -6.25 -2.70
C SER A 258 6.41 -5.67 -3.24
N LEU A 259 5.82 -4.74 -2.48
CA LEU A 259 4.69 -3.91 -2.90
C LEU A 259 5.17 -2.48 -3.15
N THR A 260 5.07 -2.02 -4.40
CA THR A 260 5.43 -0.65 -4.82
C THR A 260 4.22 0.06 -5.41
N LEU A 261 3.83 1.18 -4.79
CA LEU A 261 2.68 2.01 -5.16
C LEU A 261 3.17 3.45 -5.37
N THR A 262 3.11 3.96 -6.61
CA THR A 262 3.72 5.24 -6.99
C THR A 262 2.77 6.10 -7.83
N SER A 263 2.61 7.38 -7.50
CA SER A 263 1.73 8.30 -8.25
C SER A 263 0.30 7.77 -8.42
N LEU A 264 -0.29 7.25 -7.33
CA LEU A 264 -1.66 6.74 -7.33
C LEU A 264 -2.64 7.82 -6.89
N ASN A 265 -3.85 7.77 -7.47
CA ASN A 265 -5.02 8.49 -6.96
C ASN A 265 -6.05 7.47 -6.50
N VAL A 266 -6.18 7.29 -5.18
CA VAL A 266 -7.16 6.39 -4.56
C VAL A 266 -8.23 7.26 -3.90
N SER A 267 -9.35 7.51 -4.60
CA SER A 267 -10.32 8.54 -4.17
C SER A 267 -11.80 8.17 -4.22
N ASN A 268 -12.55 8.64 -3.22
CA ASN A 268 -14.00 8.46 -3.09
C ASN A 268 -14.49 6.99 -3.11
N ASN A 269 -13.62 6.03 -2.78
CA ASN A 269 -14.01 4.62 -2.68
C ASN A 269 -14.72 4.34 -1.34
N ASN A 270 -15.56 3.30 -1.31
CA ASN A 270 -16.47 3.03 -0.20
C ASN A 270 -16.44 1.55 0.21
N ALA A 271 -15.88 1.25 1.38
CA ALA A 271 -15.87 -0.08 2.00
C ALA A 271 -17.02 -0.22 3.02
N THR A 272 -17.51 -1.44 3.22
CA THR A 272 -18.46 -1.71 4.31
C THR A 272 -17.75 -1.94 5.65
N ASP A 273 -16.58 -2.60 5.65
CA ASP A 273 -15.87 -3.04 6.88
C ASP A 273 -14.46 -2.44 7.05
N MET A 274 -13.59 -2.47 6.05
CA MET A 274 -12.18 -2.08 6.23
C MET A 274 -11.52 -1.43 5.02
N GLY A 275 -10.66 -0.44 5.26
CA GLY A 275 -9.78 0.15 4.25
C GLY A 275 -10.57 0.78 3.10
N GLY A 276 -11.31 1.84 3.38
CA GLY A 276 -12.17 2.53 2.41
C GLY A 276 -11.43 2.82 1.09
N GLY A 277 -10.20 3.31 1.15
CA GLY A 277 -9.34 3.52 -0.02
C GLY A 277 -8.43 2.34 -0.33
N LEU A 278 -7.44 2.12 0.53
CA LEU A 278 -6.25 1.29 0.27
C LEU A 278 -6.02 0.25 1.37
N ILE A 279 -5.79 -1.00 1.00
CA ILE A 279 -5.14 -2.01 1.84
C ILE A 279 -3.84 -2.47 1.14
N ALA A 280 -2.70 -2.26 1.81
CA ALA A 280 -1.36 -2.50 1.31
C ALA A 280 -0.56 -3.40 2.26
N GLY A 281 -0.15 -4.58 1.77
CA GLY A 281 0.72 -5.51 2.49
C GLY A 281 1.88 -6.00 1.62
N GLY A 282 3.07 -6.12 2.20
CA GLY A 282 4.27 -6.64 1.53
C GLY A 282 5.37 -6.98 2.52
N SER A 283 6.33 -7.86 2.17
CA SER A 283 7.55 -7.97 2.99
C SER A 283 8.28 -6.63 2.98
N ASN A 284 8.43 -5.99 1.83
CA ASN A 284 8.74 -4.57 1.71
C ASN A 284 7.53 -3.81 1.13
N VAL A 285 7.18 -2.66 1.72
CA VAL A 285 6.11 -1.77 1.22
C VAL A 285 6.66 -0.37 0.97
N ALA A 286 6.47 0.12 -0.26
CA ALA A 286 6.82 1.48 -0.66
C ALA A 286 5.60 2.19 -1.27
N ILE A 287 5.17 3.27 -0.63
CA ILE A 287 4.13 4.18 -1.12
C ILE A 287 4.78 5.54 -1.37
N SER A 288 4.55 6.11 -2.56
CA SER A 288 5.27 7.29 -3.04
C SER A 288 4.39 8.18 -3.90
N ASP A 289 4.54 9.50 -3.76
CA ASP A 289 3.97 10.53 -4.64
C ASP A 289 2.43 10.41 -4.87
N SER A 290 1.70 9.87 -3.88
CA SER A 290 0.32 9.39 -4.05
C SER A 290 -0.71 10.20 -3.24
N VAL A 291 -1.98 10.06 -3.60
CA VAL A 291 -3.13 10.67 -2.92
C VAL A 291 -4.14 9.58 -2.55
N VAL A 292 -4.55 9.54 -1.29
CA VAL A 292 -5.61 8.68 -0.75
C VAL A 292 -6.66 9.61 -0.11
N SER A 293 -7.75 9.91 -0.81
CA SER A 293 -8.67 10.99 -0.39
C SER A 293 -10.17 10.73 -0.51
N GLY A 294 -10.96 11.24 0.45
CA GLY A 294 -12.43 11.14 0.41
C GLY A 294 -13.00 9.72 0.53
N ASN A 295 -12.17 8.73 0.86
CA ASN A 295 -12.59 7.34 0.96
C ASN A 295 -13.31 7.07 2.29
N GLN A 296 -14.23 6.10 2.29
CA GLN A 296 -15.17 5.87 3.38
C GLN A 296 -15.19 4.40 3.82
N ALA A 297 -15.24 4.18 5.13
CA ALA A 297 -15.56 2.90 5.77
C ALA A 297 -16.49 3.16 6.99
N PRO A 298 -17.77 3.51 6.79
CA PRO A 298 -18.58 4.18 7.83
C PRO A 298 -18.91 3.35 9.06
N GLU A 299 -19.04 2.02 8.92
CA GLU A 299 -19.18 1.08 10.04
C GLU A 299 -17.83 0.41 10.40
N GLY A 300 -16.74 0.90 9.79
CA GLY A 300 -15.48 0.19 9.62
C GLY A 300 -14.25 0.84 10.25
N ILE A 301 -13.14 0.10 10.20
CA ILE A 301 -11.97 0.37 11.05
C ILE A 301 -11.04 1.46 10.48
N VAL A 302 -10.80 1.49 9.18
CA VAL A 302 -9.87 2.46 8.53
C VAL A 302 -10.48 3.06 7.27
N GLY A 303 -10.58 4.38 7.19
CA GLY A 303 -11.18 5.11 6.07
C GLY A 303 -10.24 5.25 4.87
N GLY A 304 -9.05 5.81 5.07
CA GLY A 304 -8.07 6.03 4.01
C GLY A 304 -7.23 4.79 3.67
N ALA A 305 -6.15 4.57 4.42
CA ALA A 305 -5.13 3.56 4.10
C ALA A 305 -4.76 2.65 5.28
N TYR A 306 -4.82 1.33 5.08
CA TYR A 306 -4.20 0.33 5.94
C TYR A 306 -2.89 -0.15 5.28
N VAL A 307 -1.76 0.01 5.95
CA VAL A 307 -0.43 -0.30 5.42
C VAL A 307 0.36 -1.14 6.44
N ALA A 308 0.81 -2.34 6.06
CA ALA A 308 1.49 -3.24 6.98
C ALA A 308 2.65 -4.03 6.35
N SER A 309 3.72 -4.24 7.11
CA SER A 309 4.73 -5.25 6.78
C SER A 309 4.14 -6.67 6.92
N ILE A 310 4.33 -7.56 5.95
CA ILE A 310 3.79 -8.93 5.96
C ILE A 310 4.90 -9.91 5.58
N GLY A 311 5.15 -10.96 6.37
CA GLY A 311 6.28 -11.87 6.10
C GLY A 311 6.89 -12.57 7.32
N GLY A 312 6.43 -12.27 8.54
CA GLY A 312 6.97 -12.87 9.76
C GLY A 312 8.40 -12.42 10.01
N GLN A 313 9.31 -13.38 10.20
CA GLN A 313 10.75 -13.12 10.39
C GLN A 313 11.45 -12.52 9.15
N ASN A 314 10.76 -12.48 8.00
CA ASN A 314 11.25 -11.87 6.76
C ASN A 314 10.61 -10.51 6.46
N ALA A 315 9.79 -9.96 7.38
CA ALA A 315 9.23 -8.63 7.24
C ALA A 315 10.35 -7.58 7.14
N GLY A 316 10.20 -6.68 6.17
CA GLY A 316 11.12 -5.60 5.83
C GLY A 316 10.52 -4.22 6.13
N ALA A 317 10.97 -3.20 5.40
CA ALA A 317 10.58 -1.82 5.66
C ALA A 317 9.18 -1.49 5.13
N VAL A 318 8.47 -0.64 5.88
CA VAL A 318 7.31 0.12 5.40
C VAL A 318 7.76 1.57 5.20
N SER A 319 7.55 2.11 4.01
CA SER A 319 7.92 3.47 3.65
C SER A 319 6.77 4.19 2.95
N VAL A 320 6.43 5.38 3.44
CA VAL A 320 5.39 6.25 2.88
C VAL A 320 5.99 7.63 2.68
N THR A 321 6.06 8.08 1.43
CA THR A 321 6.80 9.28 1.04
C THR A 321 5.95 10.18 0.14
N ASN A 322 6.04 11.51 0.33
CA ASN A 322 5.33 12.51 -0.48
C ASN A 322 3.84 12.17 -0.74
N THR A 323 3.13 11.71 0.28
CA THR A 323 1.79 11.12 0.12
C THR A 323 0.76 11.91 0.93
N ARG A 324 -0.36 12.27 0.31
CA ARG A 324 -1.51 12.89 0.99
C ARG A 324 -2.55 11.83 1.34
N ILE A 325 -2.95 11.79 2.61
CA ILE A 325 -4.03 10.97 3.14
C ILE A 325 -5.04 11.94 3.74
N SER A 326 -6.15 12.20 3.05
CA SER A 326 -7.02 13.32 3.43
C SER A 326 -8.51 13.11 3.28
N ASP A 327 -9.28 13.77 4.13
CA ASP A 327 -10.74 13.87 3.98
C ASP A 327 -11.44 12.47 4.00
N ASN A 328 -10.74 11.41 4.43
CA ASN A 328 -11.24 10.05 4.53
C ASN A 328 -12.03 9.87 5.85
N THR A 329 -13.05 9.02 5.86
CA THR A 329 -13.96 8.85 7.00
C THR A 329 -14.11 7.38 7.41
N SER A 330 -14.05 7.10 8.70
CA SER A 330 -14.27 5.77 9.29
C SER A 330 -14.96 5.88 10.64
N ALA A 331 -15.48 4.76 11.18
CA ALA A 331 -15.90 4.73 12.58
C ALA A 331 -14.71 5.02 13.51
N LEU A 332 -13.62 4.26 13.35
CA LEU A 332 -12.50 4.22 14.29
C LEU A 332 -11.29 5.06 13.87
N VAL A 333 -10.66 4.75 12.72
CA VAL A 333 -9.45 5.44 12.23
C VAL A 333 -9.75 6.15 10.90
N GLY A 334 -9.82 7.47 10.92
CA GLY A 334 -10.18 8.27 9.73
C GLY A 334 -9.16 8.14 8.61
N GLY A 335 -7.92 8.59 8.87
CA GLY A 335 -6.86 8.67 7.87
C GLY A 335 -6.18 7.33 7.59
N ALA A 336 -5.28 6.88 8.46
CA ALA A 336 -4.49 5.68 8.19
C ALA A 336 -4.12 4.84 9.42
N PHE A 337 -3.97 3.54 9.18
CA PHE A 337 -3.26 2.60 10.05
C PHE A 337 -1.96 2.19 9.35
N ILE A 338 -0.81 2.35 10.01
CA ILE A 338 0.51 2.01 9.45
C ILE A 338 1.31 1.21 10.48
N ALA A 339 1.87 0.06 10.10
CA ALA A 339 2.59 -0.81 11.02
C ALA A 339 3.80 -1.57 10.44
N GLY A 340 4.90 -1.56 11.20
CA GLY A 340 6.07 -2.43 11.03
C GLY A 340 6.18 -3.40 12.22
N PHE A 341 6.21 -4.71 11.96
CA PHE A 341 6.03 -5.74 13.00
C PHE A 341 7.34 -6.38 13.55
N MET A 342 8.50 -5.72 13.38
CA MET A 342 9.81 -6.27 13.77
C MET A 342 10.75 -5.18 14.33
N GLU A 343 11.48 -5.50 15.41
CA GLU A 343 12.34 -4.59 16.19
C GLU A 343 13.33 -3.74 15.36
N ASP A 344 14.03 -4.37 14.40
CA ASP A 344 15.06 -3.71 13.58
C ASP A 344 14.51 -2.91 12.38
N PHE A 345 13.21 -2.97 12.11
CA PHE A 345 12.61 -2.44 10.87
C PHE A 345 11.75 -1.21 11.14
N ASN A 346 12.29 -0.05 10.73
CA ASN A 346 11.74 1.24 11.07
C ASN A 346 10.70 1.71 10.02
N THR A 347 9.50 2.09 10.48
CA THR A 347 8.42 2.60 9.63
C THR A 347 8.74 4.04 9.24
N SER A 348 9.04 4.31 7.96
CA SER A 348 9.50 5.64 7.52
C SER A 348 8.38 6.45 6.86
N LEU A 349 8.11 7.63 7.41
CA LEU A 349 7.17 8.62 6.89
C LEU A 349 7.94 9.91 6.56
N ASP A 350 8.06 10.28 5.29
CA ASP A 350 8.68 11.54 4.85
C ASP A 350 7.73 12.38 3.99
N ARG A 351 7.55 13.65 4.35
CA ARG A 351 6.65 14.60 3.67
C ARG A 351 5.23 14.06 3.48
N VAL A 352 4.70 13.38 4.51
CA VAL A 352 3.33 12.86 4.52
C VAL A 352 2.37 13.96 4.99
N THR A 353 1.23 14.08 4.31
CA THR A 353 0.18 15.06 4.62
C THR A 353 -1.07 14.32 5.08
N VAL A 354 -1.40 14.37 6.38
CA VAL A 354 -2.58 13.71 6.97
C VAL A 354 -3.57 14.77 7.47
N THR A 355 -4.58 15.13 6.66
CA THR A 355 -5.46 16.27 6.99
C THR A 355 -6.93 16.07 6.66
N GLY A 356 -7.84 16.62 7.49
CA GLY A 356 -9.28 16.61 7.20
C GLY A 356 -9.98 15.26 7.39
N ASN A 357 -9.24 14.20 7.75
CA ASN A 357 -9.79 12.88 7.96
C ASN A 357 -10.66 12.82 9.22
N VAL A 358 -11.61 11.88 9.29
CA VAL A 358 -12.65 11.81 10.32
C VAL A 358 -12.75 10.41 10.89
N ALA A 359 -12.50 10.28 12.20
CA ALA A 359 -13.09 9.23 13.00
C ALA A 359 -14.46 9.71 13.51
N THR A 360 -15.52 8.93 13.31
CA THR A 360 -16.87 9.33 13.75
C THR A 360 -17.16 8.93 15.19
N ASP A 361 -16.53 7.86 15.69
CA ASP A 361 -16.57 7.51 17.11
C ASP A 361 -15.59 8.39 17.90
N PRO A 362 -15.92 8.78 19.15
CA PRO A 362 -15.02 9.58 19.98
C PRO A 362 -13.80 8.76 20.44
N PRO A 363 -12.70 9.42 20.85
CA PRO A 363 -11.59 8.75 21.52
C PRO A 363 -12.05 8.01 22.79
N ASP A 364 -11.70 6.73 22.91
CA ASP A 364 -11.95 5.90 24.09
C ASP A 364 -10.61 5.29 24.55
N PRO A 365 -10.08 5.64 25.73
CA PRO A 365 -8.80 5.11 26.21
C PRO A 365 -8.80 3.60 26.52
N SER A 366 -9.95 2.92 26.43
CA SER A 366 -10.05 1.46 26.49
C SER A 366 -9.90 0.76 25.12
N SER A 367 -9.89 1.51 24.01
CA SER A 367 -9.75 0.99 22.64
C SER A 367 -8.66 1.72 21.86
N LEU A 368 -7.65 0.99 21.38
CA LEU A 368 -6.54 1.52 20.57
C LEU A 368 -7.00 2.26 19.30
N TYR A 369 -8.15 1.87 18.76
CA TYR A 369 -8.64 2.31 17.45
C TYR A 369 -9.61 3.48 17.51
N SER A 370 -10.26 3.72 18.65
CA SER A 370 -11.39 4.65 18.73
C SER A 370 -10.95 6.10 18.60
N GLY A 371 -11.61 6.86 17.71
CA GLY A 371 -11.41 8.30 17.58
C GLY A 371 -10.07 8.74 17.00
N VAL A 372 -9.34 7.90 16.27
CA VAL A 372 -8.06 8.31 15.66
C VAL A 372 -8.32 8.99 14.32
N GLY A 373 -8.49 10.31 14.35
CA GLY A 373 -8.79 11.11 13.16
C GLY A 373 -7.70 11.00 12.09
N GLY A 374 -6.45 11.24 12.48
CA GLY A 374 -5.30 11.24 11.56
C GLY A 374 -4.68 9.86 11.37
N LEU A 375 -3.69 9.52 12.19
CA LEU A 375 -2.79 8.39 11.99
C LEU A 375 -2.67 7.48 13.23
N LEU A 376 -2.93 6.19 13.07
CA LEU A 376 -2.58 5.14 14.03
C LEU A 376 -1.30 4.43 13.57
N LEU A 377 -0.23 4.54 14.37
CA LEU A 377 1.05 3.86 14.16
C LEU A 377 1.23 2.70 15.14
N PHE A 378 1.77 1.59 14.63
CA PHE A 378 2.15 0.43 15.46
C PHE A 378 3.60 0.01 15.18
N GLY A 379 4.40 -0.11 16.25
CA GLY A 379 5.84 -0.38 16.17
C GLY A 379 6.70 0.88 16.05
N SER A 380 8.00 0.70 15.80
CA SER A 380 8.97 1.80 15.68
C SER A 380 8.80 2.59 14.37
N ALA A 381 9.01 3.92 14.43
CA ALA A 381 8.79 4.82 13.30
C ALA A 381 9.69 6.07 13.29
N GLU A 382 10.12 6.49 12.09
CA GLU A 382 10.65 7.83 11.79
C GLU A 382 9.58 8.64 11.06
N ILE A 383 9.05 9.69 11.69
CA ILE A 383 8.20 10.67 11.02
C ILE A 383 9.00 11.95 10.78
N SER A 384 9.04 12.40 9.53
CA SER A 384 9.83 13.56 9.11
C SER A 384 9.08 14.46 8.13
N ASN A 385 9.31 15.76 8.24
CA ASN A 385 8.88 16.76 7.25
C ASN A 385 7.36 16.78 6.97
N SER A 386 6.55 16.31 7.92
CA SER A 386 5.14 15.93 7.69
C SER A 386 4.16 16.91 8.35
N THR A 387 2.92 16.95 7.85
CA THR A 387 1.83 17.76 8.43
C THR A 387 0.64 16.86 8.76
N ILE A 388 0.28 16.77 10.04
CA ILE A 388 -0.87 16.02 10.55
C ILE A 388 -1.84 17.02 11.18
N SER A 389 -2.86 17.48 10.45
CA SER A 389 -3.63 18.65 10.90
C SER A 389 -5.09 18.69 10.47
N ASN A 390 -5.92 19.33 11.30
CA ASN A 390 -7.37 19.47 11.08
C ASN A 390 -8.11 18.13 10.88
N ASN A 391 -7.67 17.04 11.52
CA ASN A 391 -8.41 15.78 11.53
C ASN A 391 -9.46 15.79 12.65
N THR A 392 -10.64 15.20 12.43
CA THR A 392 -11.67 15.01 13.46
C THR A 392 -11.35 13.72 14.24
N GLY A 393 -11.01 13.88 15.51
CA GLY A 393 -10.38 12.86 16.36
C GLY A 393 -8.94 13.24 16.74
N THR A 394 -8.20 12.27 17.27
CA THR A 394 -6.79 12.38 17.63
C THR A 394 -5.92 12.55 16.38
N GLY A 395 -4.91 13.43 16.44
CA GLY A 395 -3.97 13.64 15.33
C GLY A 395 -3.12 12.40 15.05
N MET A 396 -2.42 11.91 16.07
CA MET A 396 -1.57 10.72 15.99
C MET A 396 -1.70 9.85 17.25
N THR A 397 -1.95 8.56 17.08
CA THR A 397 -1.92 7.56 18.15
C THR A 397 -0.78 6.58 17.88
N LEU A 398 0.08 6.40 18.88
CA LEU A 398 1.25 5.51 18.84
C LEU A 398 1.01 4.28 19.73
N SER A 399 1.39 3.09 19.27
CA SER A 399 1.29 1.87 20.06
C SER A 399 2.47 0.90 19.85
N SER A 400 2.89 0.31 20.97
CA SER A 400 3.74 -0.88 21.05
C SER A 400 2.89 -2.09 21.47
N GLY A 401 3.25 -3.32 21.11
CA GLY A 401 2.57 -4.51 21.62
C GLY A 401 3.10 -5.84 21.07
N SER A 402 3.09 -6.86 21.92
CA SER A 402 4.00 -8.02 21.78
C SER A 402 3.56 -9.13 20.82
N ARG A 403 2.42 -8.96 20.16
CA ARG A 403 1.73 -10.01 19.38
C ARG A 403 0.95 -9.37 18.24
N ILE A 404 1.44 -9.51 17.02
CA ILE A 404 0.62 -9.39 15.81
C ILE A 404 0.93 -10.60 14.94
N THR A 405 -0.10 -11.39 14.63
CA THR A 405 -0.02 -12.40 13.56
C THR A 405 -0.12 -11.68 12.22
N PRO A 406 0.95 -11.63 11.40
CA PRO A 406 0.95 -10.84 10.18
C PRO A 406 -0.11 -11.29 9.17
N VAL A 407 -0.34 -10.46 8.17
CA VAL A 407 -1.20 -10.80 7.04
C VAL A 407 -0.71 -12.12 6.42
N SER A 408 -1.55 -13.16 6.36
CA SER A 408 -1.12 -14.50 5.95
C SER A 408 -1.83 -14.98 4.70
N THR A 409 -1.10 -15.08 3.59
CA THR A 409 -1.45 -15.99 2.51
C THR A 409 -1.48 -17.42 3.05
N ALA A 410 -2.45 -18.23 2.61
CA ALA A 410 -2.66 -19.57 3.14
C ALA A 410 -1.37 -20.42 3.17
N GLY A 411 -0.94 -20.84 4.36
CA GLY A 411 0.15 -21.80 4.55
C GLY A 411 1.38 -21.33 5.34
N ILE A 412 1.59 -20.02 5.53
CA ILE A 412 2.72 -19.48 6.31
C ILE A 412 2.22 -18.77 7.57
N GLN A 413 2.43 -19.40 8.73
CA GLN A 413 2.01 -18.91 10.05
C GLN A 413 3.17 -18.91 11.06
N PRO A 414 4.10 -17.94 10.99
CA PRO A 414 5.07 -17.66 12.04
C PRO A 414 4.40 -16.73 13.05
N MET A 415 3.98 -17.27 14.20
CA MET A 415 3.60 -16.44 15.33
C MET A 415 4.82 -15.63 15.79
N ILE A 416 4.93 -14.36 15.37
CA ILE A 416 5.95 -13.48 15.93
C ILE A 416 5.48 -13.03 17.32
N ASN A 417 6.31 -13.31 18.32
CA ASN A 417 6.08 -12.88 19.69
C ASN A 417 7.22 -11.91 20.01
N VAL A 418 6.96 -10.61 19.80
CA VAL A 418 7.96 -9.51 19.77
C VAL A 418 7.74 -8.58 20.97
N PRO A 419 8.13 -8.98 22.19
CA PRO A 419 8.03 -8.11 23.37
C PRO A 419 9.09 -7.00 23.30
N SER A 420 8.76 -5.91 22.60
CA SER A 420 9.67 -4.80 22.35
C SER A 420 9.03 -3.44 22.66
N ASP A 421 9.78 -2.59 23.34
CA ASP A 421 9.55 -1.15 23.32
C ASP A 421 9.62 -0.63 21.88
N SER A 422 8.80 0.37 21.53
CA SER A 422 8.78 0.98 20.20
C SER A 422 9.40 2.38 20.28
N ASN A 423 10.45 2.63 19.49
CA ASN A 423 11.09 3.94 19.43
C ASN A 423 10.46 4.75 18.28
N VAL A 424 9.93 5.94 18.59
CA VAL A 424 9.25 6.81 17.64
C VAL A 424 9.95 8.17 17.63
N ASN A 425 10.66 8.46 16.54
CA ASN A 425 11.31 9.74 16.32
C ASN A 425 10.44 10.59 15.40
N ILE A 426 10.06 11.79 15.85
CA ILE A 426 9.32 12.75 15.04
C ILE A 426 10.19 13.99 14.86
N SER A 427 10.39 14.41 13.61
CA SER A 427 11.20 15.59 13.30
C SER A 427 10.60 16.49 12.23
N ASN A 428 10.90 17.80 12.31
CA ASN A 428 10.50 18.79 11.28
C ASN A 428 9.00 18.68 10.89
N THR A 429 8.12 18.46 11.87
CA THR A 429 6.74 17.98 11.63
C THR A 429 5.76 18.85 12.39
N THR A 430 4.62 19.17 11.78
CA THR A 430 3.55 19.98 12.39
C THR A 430 2.32 19.12 12.69
N ILE A 431 1.83 19.20 13.94
CA ILE A 431 0.68 18.41 14.44
C ILE A 431 -0.31 19.36 15.13
N SER A 432 -1.32 19.85 14.40
CA SER A 432 -2.14 20.98 14.86
C SER A 432 -3.59 20.97 14.41
N GLY A 433 -4.48 21.58 15.20
CA GLY A 433 -5.90 21.75 14.83
C GLY A 433 -6.72 20.46 14.80
N ASN A 434 -6.19 19.33 15.26
CA ASN A 434 -6.94 18.07 15.36
C ASN A 434 -7.96 18.17 16.50
N SER A 435 -9.15 17.57 16.36
CA SER A 435 -10.26 17.86 17.28
C SER A 435 -10.20 17.18 18.66
N ALA A 436 -9.24 16.27 18.86
CA ALA A 436 -8.85 15.72 20.16
C ALA A 436 -7.35 15.96 20.40
N GLU A 437 -6.64 15.07 21.11
CA GLU A 437 -5.20 15.19 21.36
C GLU A 437 -4.36 15.27 20.07
N GLY A 438 -3.21 15.95 20.13
CA GLY A 438 -2.26 16.00 19.02
C GLY A 438 -1.49 14.70 18.84
N ILE A 439 -0.77 14.26 19.89
CA ILE A 439 -0.07 12.97 19.96
C ILE A 439 -0.47 12.22 21.23
N VAL A 440 -0.92 10.97 21.10
CA VAL A 440 -1.17 10.03 22.19
C VAL A 440 -0.27 8.80 22.04
N ALA A 441 0.21 8.24 23.15
CA ALA A 441 0.85 6.93 23.18
C ALA A 441 0.06 5.99 24.10
N LEU A 442 -0.32 4.82 23.60
CA LEU A 442 -1.08 3.80 24.33
C LEU A 442 -0.28 2.49 24.38
N THR A 443 -0.26 1.86 25.55
CA THR A 443 0.49 0.63 25.80
C THR A 443 -0.47 -0.53 26.07
N TYR A 444 -0.73 -1.36 25.06
CA TYR A 444 -1.60 -2.53 25.20
C TYR A 444 -0.79 -3.84 25.32
N THR A 445 -1.30 -4.77 26.13
CA THR A 445 -0.67 -6.08 26.41
C THR A 445 -1.28 -7.24 25.63
N ASP A 446 -2.48 -7.05 25.06
CA ASP A 446 -3.20 -8.05 24.26
C ASP A 446 -2.90 -7.86 22.75
N GLY A 447 -2.90 -8.96 21.99
CA GLY A 447 -2.38 -8.99 20.62
C GLY A 447 -3.39 -8.70 19.53
N CYS A 448 -2.92 -8.11 18.42
CA CYS A 448 -3.73 -7.89 17.23
C CYS A 448 -3.87 -9.17 16.40
N GLY A 449 -5.05 -9.36 15.80
CA GLY A 449 -5.40 -10.55 15.04
C GLY A 449 -4.89 -10.55 13.59
N THR A 450 -5.20 -11.63 12.87
CA THR A 450 -4.79 -11.91 11.49
C THR A 450 -5.59 -11.12 10.46
N VAL A 451 -4.93 -10.70 9.38
CA VAL A 451 -5.56 -10.49 8.07
C VAL A 451 -5.22 -11.72 7.20
N SER A 452 -6.08 -12.73 7.13
CA SER A 452 -5.77 -13.93 6.34
C SER A 452 -6.36 -13.86 4.93
N THR A 453 -5.72 -14.47 3.93
CA THR A 453 -6.35 -14.70 2.61
C THR A 453 -7.19 -15.98 2.57
N ALA A 454 -7.47 -16.59 3.73
CA ALA A 454 -8.02 -17.94 3.83
C ALA A 454 -9.43 -17.95 4.43
N SER A 455 -9.60 -17.27 5.56
CA SER A 455 -10.86 -17.05 6.27
C SER A 455 -10.58 -16.11 7.46
N SER A 456 -11.08 -14.89 7.36
CA SER A 456 -11.10 -13.76 8.29
C SER A 456 -10.00 -12.70 8.12
N VAL A 457 -10.49 -11.46 8.03
CA VAL A 457 -9.81 -10.22 8.41
C VAL A 457 -10.28 -9.90 9.82
N SER A 458 -9.48 -10.22 10.84
CA SER A 458 -9.84 -10.05 12.24
C SER A 458 -8.90 -9.05 12.92
N VAL A 459 -9.28 -7.78 12.90
CA VAL A 459 -8.62 -6.76 13.73
C VAL A 459 -9.28 -6.73 15.11
N CYS A 460 -8.59 -7.30 16.09
CA CYS A 460 -8.73 -6.98 17.51
C CYS A 460 -10.12 -7.16 18.15
N ALA A 461 -10.67 -8.38 18.10
CA ALA A 461 -11.74 -8.80 19.00
C ALA A 461 -11.23 -8.86 20.46
N SER A 462 -11.29 -7.74 21.19
CA SER A 462 -10.70 -7.59 22.52
C SER A 462 -11.48 -8.34 23.61
N SER A 463 -10.85 -9.37 24.20
CA SER A 463 -11.25 -9.92 25.50
C SER A 463 -10.20 -9.55 26.55
N LEU A 464 -10.31 -8.33 27.09
CA LEU A 464 -9.35 -7.73 28.03
C LEU A 464 -8.99 -8.69 29.18
N SER A 465 -7.70 -9.04 29.31
CA SER A 465 -7.22 -9.95 30.36
C SER A 465 -6.06 -9.33 31.14
N PRO A 466 -6.21 -9.01 32.45
CA PRO A 466 -5.14 -8.40 33.21
C PRO A 466 -4.01 -9.40 33.50
N GLN A 467 -2.89 -9.24 32.80
CA GLN A 467 -1.60 -9.87 33.12
C GLN A 467 -0.58 -8.82 33.59
N THR A 468 0.53 -9.28 34.17
CA THR A 468 1.42 -8.47 35.00
C THR A 468 2.38 -7.55 34.22
N PRO A 469 2.87 -6.45 34.84
CA PRO A 469 3.38 -5.28 34.11
C PRO A 469 4.85 -5.39 33.66
N GLU A 470 5.09 -6.20 32.63
CA GLU A 470 6.16 -5.91 31.66
C GLU A 470 5.50 -5.14 30.51
N ALA A 471 5.28 -3.84 30.74
CA ALA A 471 4.63 -2.96 29.78
C ALA A 471 5.61 -2.58 28.68
N ASN A 472 5.35 -3.01 27.42
CA ASN A 472 6.03 -2.45 26.26
C ASN A 472 5.77 -0.93 26.25
N LEU A 473 6.81 -0.12 26.18
CA LEU A 473 6.75 1.34 26.17
C LEU A 473 6.86 1.88 24.74
N VAL A 474 6.32 3.08 24.53
CA VAL A 474 6.68 3.92 23.38
C VAL A 474 7.68 4.97 23.86
N GLU A 475 8.91 4.91 23.35
CA GLU A 475 9.90 5.97 23.55
C GLU A 475 9.73 7.03 22.45
N LEU A 476 9.10 8.16 22.80
CA LEU A 476 8.82 9.25 21.87
C LEU A 476 9.86 10.37 21.97
N VAL A 477 10.53 10.67 20.86
CA VAL A 477 11.49 11.79 20.74
C VAL A 477 11.00 12.79 19.70
N LEU A 478 10.95 14.07 20.08
CA LEU A 478 10.43 15.18 19.28
C LEU A 478 11.56 16.18 18.98
N THR A 479 11.89 16.41 17.70
CA THR A 479 13.01 17.27 17.28
C THR A 479 12.61 18.25 16.18
N HIS A 480 12.52 19.56 16.45
CA HIS A 480 11.91 20.56 15.54
C HIS A 480 10.42 20.27 15.22
N VAL A 481 9.69 19.73 16.18
CA VAL A 481 8.23 19.46 16.06
C VAL A 481 7.44 20.68 16.55
N LEU A 482 6.35 21.01 15.85
CA LEU A 482 5.37 21.99 16.29
C LEU A 482 4.06 21.27 16.60
N ALA A 483 3.55 21.39 17.84
CA ALA A 483 2.27 20.84 18.25
C ALA A 483 1.46 21.88 19.05
N ALA A 484 0.32 22.32 18.49
CA ALA A 484 -0.50 23.41 19.02
C ALA A 484 -1.94 23.35 18.46
N ASP A 485 -2.88 24.10 19.04
CA ASP A 485 -4.27 24.23 18.54
C ASP A 485 -5.09 22.92 18.50
N ASN A 486 -4.61 21.81 19.06
CA ASN A 486 -5.37 20.55 19.12
C ASN A 486 -6.45 20.58 20.24
N GLY A 487 -7.55 19.85 20.11
CA GLY A 487 -8.66 19.87 21.07
C GLY A 487 -8.31 19.33 22.47
N GLY A 488 -7.44 18.31 22.53
CA GLY A 488 -6.87 17.74 23.76
C GLY A 488 -5.48 18.30 24.06
N GLU A 489 -4.66 17.59 24.84
CA GLU A 489 -3.23 17.92 24.98
C GLU A 489 -2.52 17.76 23.62
N ASP A 490 -1.62 18.69 23.27
CA ASP A 490 -0.91 18.65 21.99
C ASP A 490 0.09 17.48 21.94
N VAL A 491 0.64 17.12 23.10
CA VAL A 491 1.39 15.88 23.32
C VAL A 491 0.97 15.31 24.67
N ALA A 492 0.07 14.31 24.62
CA ALA A 492 -0.43 13.56 25.79
C ALA A 492 0.54 12.43 26.23
N ALA A 493 1.47 12.05 25.36
CA ALA A 493 2.46 10.99 25.60
C ALA A 493 3.64 11.47 26.48
N PRO A 494 4.26 10.57 27.29
CA PRO A 494 5.60 10.78 27.81
C PRO A 494 6.58 10.93 26.64
N ALA A 495 7.37 12.01 26.63
CA ALA A 495 8.23 12.34 25.48
C ALA A 495 9.49 13.11 25.90
N PHE A 496 10.56 12.98 25.11
CA PHE A 496 11.72 13.87 25.19
C PHE A 496 11.70 14.86 24.03
N SER A 497 11.79 16.16 24.35
CA SER A 497 11.55 17.24 23.39
C SER A 497 12.80 18.11 23.20
N LEU A 498 13.18 18.37 21.96
CA LEU A 498 14.36 19.14 21.57
C LEU A 498 13.99 20.15 20.46
N PHE A 499 14.37 21.42 20.62
CA PHE A 499 14.10 22.50 19.66
C PHE A 499 12.66 22.50 19.10
N SER A 500 11.69 22.11 19.93
CA SER A 500 10.29 21.86 19.53
C SER A 500 9.34 22.75 20.31
N LEU A 501 8.25 23.17 19.70
CA LEU A 501 7.23 24.02 20.30
C LEU A 501 6.00 23.17 20.58
N ILE A 502 5.58 23.12 21.85
CA ILE A 502 4.38 22.41 22.27
C ILE A 502 3.54 23.36 23.12
N GLU A 503 2.37 23.74 22.63
CA GLU A 503 1.51 24.72 23.29
C GLU A 503 1.00 24.18 24.63
N ARG A 504 0.36 23.01 24.65
CA ARG A 504 -0.16 22.34 25.85
C ARG A 504 0.40 20.90 25.99
N PRO A 505 1.64 20.75 26.51
CA PRO A 505 2.26 19.45 26.76
C PRO A 505 1.72 18.79 28.04
N ASN A 506 1.68 17.45 28.05
CA ASN A 506 1.49 16.66 29.26
C ASN A 506 2.63 16.87 30.28
N ALA A 507 2.34 16.67 31.57
CA ALA A 507 3.33 16.76 32.64
C ALA A 507 4.50 15.75 32.53
N ALA A 508 4.38 14.72 31.69
CA ALA A 508 5.43 13.74 31.38
C ALA A 508 6.31 14.11 30.16
N VAL A 509 6.10 15.28 29.54
CA VAL A 509 6.96 15.77 28.44
C VAL A 509 8.18 16.50 29.02
N PHE A 510 9.38 15.96 28.78
CA PHE A 510 10.63 16.51 29.29
C PHE A 510 11.27 17.46 28.28
N ALA A 511 11.45 18.72 28.69
CA ALA A 511 12.21 19.72 27.93
C ALA A 511 13.72 19.40 27.93
N GLY A 512 14.24 19.09 26.75
CA GLY A 512 15.64 19.25 26.39
C GLY A 512 15.96 20.69 25.99
N TYR A 513 17.10 20.88 25.31
CA TYR A 513 17.52 22.21 24.88
C TYR A 513 16.62 22.78 23.76
N GLY A 514 16.32 24.07 23.86
CA GLY A 514 15.64 24.85 22.80
C GLY A 514 14.13 24.65 22.65
N SER A 515 13.51 23.74 23.41
CA SER A 515 12.04 23.57 23.34
C SER A 515 11.28 24.70 24.05
N LEU A 516 10.11 25.02 23.50
CA LEU A 516 9.22 26.10 23.94
C LEU A 516 7.86 25.52 24.35
N PHE A 517 7.50 25.64 25.62
CA PHE A 517 6.26 25.10 26.17
C PHE A 517 5.34 26.20 26.71
N GLY A 518 4.02 26.04 26.57
CA GLY A 518 3.04 27.01 27.08
C GLY A 518 2.95 28.30 26.27
N VAL A 519 3.32 28.25 24.98
CA VAL A 519 3.38 29.40 24.07
C VAL A 519 2.56 29.08 22.82
N ASP A 520 1.60 29.96 22.52
CA ASP A 520 0.87 30.00 21.24
C ASP A 520 1.85 30.32 20.10
N PRO A 521 2.02 29.44 19.09
CA PRO A 521 2.88 29.71 17.94
C PRO A 521 2.24 30.65 16.91
N GLY A 522 0.94 30.96 17.01
CA GLY A 522 0.21 31.81 16.07
C GLY A 522 0.15 31.19 14.68
N LEU A 523 -0.56 30.07 14.54
CA LEU A 523 -0.72 29.38 13.25
C LEU A 523 -1.70 30.11 12.33
N LEU A 524 -1.47 29.99 11.03
CA LEU A 524 -2.42 30.36 9.99
C LEU A 524 -3.18 29.10 9.51
N PRO A 525 -4.36 29.23 8.89
CA PRO A 525 -5.11 28.09 8.39
C PRO A 525 -4.29 27.21 7.44
N VAL A 526 -4.54 25.89 7.47
CA VAL A 526 -3.87 24.92 6.60
C VAL A 526 -4.02 25.28 5.12
N GLU A 527 -2.90 25.25 4.39
CA GLU A 527 -2.81 25.60 2.97
C GLU A 527 -2.41 24.35 2.17
N SER A 528 -3.18 24.04 1.12
CA SER A 528 -2.77 23.03 0.13
C SER A 528 -1.89 23.67 -0.93
N VAL A 529 -0.70 23.11 -1.13
CA VAL A 529 0.38 23.66 -1.98
C VAL A 529 0.60 22.78 -3.22
N SER A 530 0.32 21.49 -3.13
CA SER A 530 0.22 20.53 -4.23
C SER A 530 -0.78 19.43 -3.88
N ASP A 531 -1.06 18.53 -4.83
CA ASP A 531 -1.93 17.37 -4.61
C ASP A 531 -1.44 16.47 -3.46
N THR A 532 -0.13 16.45 -3.19
CA THR A 532 0.50 15.64 -2.12
C THR A 532 0.88 16.44 -0.87
N VAL A 533 1.00 17.77 -0.96
CA VAL A 533 1.53 18.63 0.12
C VAL A 533 0.48 19.63 0.58
N SER A 534 0.21 19.60 1.89
CA SER A 534 -0.41 20.72 2.60
C SER A 534 0.41 21.04 3.85
N VAL A 535 0.45 22.31 4.21
CA VAL A 535 1.26 22.84 5.32
C VAL A 535 0.42 23.76 6.20
N VAL A 536 0.91 24.03 7.41
CA VAL A 536 0.32 25.04 8.31
C VAL A 536 1.30 26.21 8.42
N PRO A 537 1.03 27.36 7.76
CA PRO A 537 1.96 28.48 7.76
C PRO A 537 2.05 29.20 9.11
N LEU A 538 3.22 29.76 9.40
CA LEU A 538 3.44 30.58 10.60
C LEU A 538 3.00 32.04 10.37
N SER A 539 2.42 32.68 11.39
CA SER A 539 2.13 34.12 11.36
C SER A 539 3.38 34.99 11.62
N ILE A 540 3.32 36.26 11.22
CA ILE A 540 4.42 37.22 11.42
C ILE A 540 4.64 37.45 12.92
N GLY A 541 5.82 37.07 13.41
CA GLY A 541 6.17 37.13 14.83
C GLY A 541 5.89 35.84 15.61
N SER A 542 5.53 34.75 14.93
CA SER A 542 5.41 33.40 15.51
C SER A 542 6.62 33.02 16.38
N ALA A 543 6.33 32.38 17.52
CA ALA A 543 7.37 31.83 18.40
C ALA A 543 8.13 30.62 17.82
N ALA A 544 7.68 30.06 16.70
CA ALA A 544 8.38 29.01 15.96
C ALA A 544 9.39 29.53 14.92
N TRP A 545 9.30 30.80 14.54
CA TRP A 545 10.12 31.41 13.47
C TRP A 545 11.56 31.67 13.96
N ASN A 546 12.57 31.16 13.25
CA ASN A 546 13.99 31.17 13.61
C ASN A 546 14.30 30.56 15.00
N ALA A 547 13.41 29.71 15.55
CA ALA A 547 13.51 29.18 16.91
C ALA A 547 14.16 27.79 17.00
N GLY A 548 14.35 27.09 15.87
CA GLY A 548 15.04 25.82 15.81
C GLY A 548 16.57 25.94 15.85
N TRP A 549 17.28 24.82 15.66
CA TRP A 549 18.74 24.81 15.63
C TRP A 549 19.31 23.80 14.60
N PRO A 550 19.94 24.28 13.51
CA PRO A 550 20.34 23.43 12.38
C PRO A 550 21.59 22.56 12.63
N GLY A 551 22.20 22.65 13.81
CA GLY A 551 23.46 21.96 14.16
C GLY A 551 23.34 20.83 15.18
N PHE A 552 22.13 20.46 15.61
CA PHE A 552 21.89 19.36 16.56
C PHE A 552 21.49 18.10 15.80
N THR A 553 20.48 18.23 14.94
CA THR A 553 20.20 17.31 13.83
C THR A 553 20.22 18.17 12.58
N PRO A 554 21.13 17.93 11.60
CA PRO A 554 21.15 18.69 10.37
C PRO A 554 19.81 18.56 9.65
N PRO A 555 19.09 19.66 9.38
CA PRO A 555 17.80 19.58 8.70
C PRO A 555 17.97 19.12 7.25
N PRO A 556 16.91 18.57 6.63
CA PRO A 556 16.91 18.28 5.20
C PRO A 556 17.13 19.56 4.39
N ALA A 557 17.52 19.41 3.12
CA ALA A 557 17.79 20.55 2.24
C ALA A 557 16.56 21.45 2.02
N THR A 558 15.35 20.89 2.15
CA THR A 558 14.08 21.57 1.89
C THR A 558 13.04 21.31 2.99
N ASP A 559 12.10 22.24 3.14
CA ASP A 559 10.86 22.05 3.89
C ASP A 559 9.89 21.11 3.15
N GLN A 560 8.70 20.88 3.70
CA GLN A 560 7.71 19.97 3.10
C GLN A 560 7.29 20.37 1.67
N ARG A 561 7.38 21.66 1.31
CA ARG A 561 7.05 22.21 -0.02
C ARG A 561 8.17 22.08 -1.04
N GLY A 562 9.36 21.62 -0.64
CA GLY A 562 10.54 21.62 -1.50
C GLY A 562 11.27 22.97 -1.56
N LEU A 563 10.98 23.91 -0.66
CA LEU A 563 11.67 25.20 -0.57
C LEU A 563 12.84 25.12 0.42
N PRO A 564 13.92 25.93 0.28
CA PRO A 564 15.09 25.85 1.15
C PRO A 564 14.74 25.88 2.64
N ARG A 565 15.29 24.92 3.41
CA ARG A 565 14.94 24.68 4.83
C ARG A 565 15.71 25.52 5.86
N VAL A 566 16.67 26.33 5.42
CA VAL A 566 17.42 27.21 6.31
C VAL A 566 17.63 28.53 5.58
N VAL A 567 16.79 29.51 5.89
CA VAL A 567 16.86 30.86 5.29
C VAL A 567 17.72 31.80 6.13
N ASP A 568 17.67 31.67 7.46
CA ASP A 568 18.67 32.23 8.38
C ASP A 568 18.92 31.27 9.56
N ILE A 569 17.91 31.03 10.38
CA ILE A 569 17.82 29.91 11.34
C ILE A 569 16.56 29.11 11.01
N ILE A 570 16.66 27.78 11.06
CA ILE A 570 15.56 26.85 10.80
C ILE A 570 14.35 27.12 11.71
N ASP A 571 13.15 27.04 11.14
CA ASP A 571 11.88 27.09 11.86
C ASP A 571 11.52 25.77 12.54
N ILE A 572 10.64 25.85 13.54
CA ILE A 572 10.04 24.70 14.21
C ILE A 572 8.76 24.27 13.46
N GLY A 573 8.55 22.96 13.25
CA GLY A 573 7.46 22.41 12.44
C GLY A 573 7.90 22.07 11.01
N ALA A 574 6.96 21.71 10.13
CA ALA A 574 7.23 21.30 8.74
C ALA A 574 7.39 22.45 7.72
N TYR A 575 7.15 23.69 8.17
CA TYR A 575 7.16 24.91 7.38
C TYR A 575 8.46 25.70 7.63
N GLU A 576 8.99 26.38 6.61
CA GLU A 576 10.07 27.38 6.73
C GLU A 576 9.64 28.72 6.11
N VAL A 577 9.64 29.80 6.90
CA VAL A 577 9.33 31.15 6.41
C VAL A 577 10.44 31.66 5.48
N GLN A 578 10.08 31.86 4.21
CA GLN A 578 11.03 32.21 3.15
C GLN A 578 11.48 33.69 3.16
N GLU A 579 11.05 34.49 4.13
CA GLU A 579 11.43 35.91 4.28
C GLU A 579 12.62 36.10 5.21
N ALA A 580 13.79 36.46 4.66
CA ALA A 580 14.97 36.81 5.42
C ALA A 580 14.83 38.20 6.09
N VAL A 581 14.50 38.23 7.38
CA VAL A 581 14.25 39.48 8.13
C VAL A 581 15.55 40.21 8.48
N LEU A 582 15.76 41.38 7.88
CA LEU A 582 16.87 42.29 8.19
C LEU A 582 16.61 43.09 9.49
N LEU A 583 16.58 42.41 10.64
CA LEU A 583 16.58 43.04 11.96
C LEU A 583 17.81 42.62 12.79
N PRO A 584 18.24 43.43 13.78
CA PRO A 584 19.48 43.16 14.51
C PRO A 584 19.30 41.93 15.41
N LYS A 585 20.10 40.88 15.17
CA LYS A 585 20.10 39.67 16.01
C LYS A 585 20.41 40.05 17.46
N PHE A 586 19.54 39.68 18.38
CA PHE A 586 19.72 39.95 19.81
C PHE A 586 20.89 39.12 20.36
N THR A 587 22.05 39.75 20.52
CA THR A 587 23.16 39.21 21.31
C THR A 587 22.90 39.47 22.80
N GLY A 588 22.33 38.49 23.50
CA GLY A 588 22.05 38.53 24.94
C GLY A 588 22.37 37.20 25.60
#